data_AF-A0A850GJI2-F1
#
_entry.id   AF-A0A850GJI2-F1
#
_cell.length_a   1.000
_cell.length_b   1.000
_cell.length_c   1.000
_cell.angle_alpha   90.00
_cell.angle_beta   90.00
_cell.angle_gamma   90.00
#
_symmetry.space_group_name_H-M   'P 1'
#
loop_
_entity.id
_entity.type
_entity.pdbx_description
1 polymer ?
#
loop_
_entity_poly.entity_id
_entity_poly.type
_entity_poly.pdbx_seq_one_letter_code
_entity_poly.pdbx_strand_id
1 'polypeptide(L)'
;MPTDAELLDAWRDGDRRAGKLLFARYFTAVNRFFRNKVGSESQDLVQKTFLACVEGVDRYRGEGSFRSWLFAVAYKQLCKHYRAKAKEQAHLDLQRVSAYEFDGTPSRMLARKREERLLLEALRRIPVDFQVALELRYWEQMTDVEIAATLDLPLGTFKSRIRRARQLVTEQVTFLAASPEELQSTISSLEDWAEQLRDITTADS
;
A
#
# COMPACT_ATOMS: atom_id res chain seq x y z
N MET A 1 -9.39 -9.18 -22.70
CA MET A 1 -9.80 -8.32 -21.57
C MET A 1 -9.28 -6.92 -21.83
N PRO A 2 -10.10 -5.86 -21.72
CA PRO A 2 -9.63 -4.50 -21.93
C PRO A 2 -8.56 -4.11 -20.89
N THR A 3 -7.60 -3.32 -21.35
CA THR A 3 -6.53 -2.72 -20.55
C THR A 3 -7.09 -1.68 -19.58
N ASP A 4 -6.30 -1.30 -18.57
CA ASP A 4 -6.73 -0.26 -17.63
C ASP A 4 -6.91 1.10 -18.32
N ALA A 5 -6.10 1.39 -19.34
CA ALA A 5 -6.20 2.63 -20.11
C ALA A 5 -7.52 2.69 -20.89
N GLU A 6 -7.85 1.62 -21.63
CA GLU A 6 -9.12 1.54 -22.37
C GLU A 6 -10.34 1.65 -21.46
N LEU A 7 -10.30 0.99 -20.29
CA LEU A 7 -11.39 1.10 -19.31
C LEU A 7 -11.48 2.50 -18.70
N LEU A 8 -10.34 3.17 -18.47
CA LEU A 8 -10.33 4.51 -17.91
C LEU A 8 -10.88 5.54 -18.90
N ASP A 9 -10.49 5.44 -20.17
CA ASP A 9 -10.99 6.33 -21.22
C ASP A 9 -12.51 6.14 -21.41
N ALA A 10 -12.98 4.88 -21.52
CA ALA A 10 -14.41 4.60 -21.58
C ALA A 10 -15.17 5.12 -20.35
N TRP A 11 -14.57 5.02 -19.16
CA TRP A 11 -15.19 5.54 -17.94
C TRP A 11 -15.30 7.07 -17.95
N ARG A 12 -14.26 7.78 -18.45
CA ARG A 12 -14.27 9.24 -18.63
C ARG A 12 -15.32 9.68 -19.65
N ASP A 13 -15.58 8.86 -20.66
CA ASP A 13 -16.64 9.09 -21.65
C ASP A 13 -18.05 8.74 -21.14
N GLY A 14 -18.17 8.35 -19.87
CA GLY A 14 -19.44 8.11 -19.17
C GLY A 14 -19.83 6.64 -19.03
N ASP A 15 -19.03 5.69 -19.50
CA ASP A 15 -19.29 4.26 -19.29
C ASP A 15 -19.01 3.85 -17.83
N ARG A 16 -20.07 3.88 -17.02
CA ARG A 16 -20.01 3.45 -15.62
C ARG A 16 -19.65 1.97 -15.45
N ARG A 17 -19.83 1.12 -16.46
CA ARG A 17 -19.42 -0.30 -16.39
C ARG A 17 -17.91 -0.42 -16.43
N ALA A 18 -17.23 0.41 -17.23
CA ALA A 18 -15.78 0.43 -17.30
C ALA A 18 -15.13 0.80 -15.95
N GLY A 19 -15.68 1.82 -15.27
CA GLY A 19 -15.26 2.17 -13.91
C GLY A 19 -15.48 1.04 -12.89
N LYS A 20 -16.60 0.32 -12.96
CA LYS A 20 -16.86 -0.86 -12.10
C LYS A 20 -15.84 -1.98 -12.34
N LEU A 21 -15.45 -2.23 -13.59
CA LEU A 21 -14.44 -3.24 -13.92
C LEU A 21 -13.07 -2.86 -13.37
N LEU A 22 -12.67 -1.59 -13.47
CA LEU A 22 -11.46 -1.09 -12.81
C LEU A 22 -11.54 -1.29 -11.30
N PHE A 23 -12.65 -0.92 -10.66
CA PHE A 23 -12.77 -1.08 -9.21
C PHE A 23 -12.71 -2.54 -8.78
N ALA A 24 -13.39 -3.44 -9.49
CA ALA A 24 -13.31 -4.88 -9.22
C ALA A 24 -11.88 -5.40 -9.36
N ARG A 25 -11.15 -5.00 -10.42
CA ARG A 25 -9.75 -5.38 -10.66
C ARG A 25 -8.81 -4.92 -9.53
N TYR A 26 -9.11 -3.77 -8.92
CA TYR A 26 -8.22 -3.14 -7.94
C TYR A 26 -8.68 -3.25 -6.49
N PHE A 27 -9.89 -3.76 -6.23
CA PHE A 27 -10.48 -3.83 -4.89
C PHE A 27 -9.56 -4.53 -3.90
N THR A 28 -9.07 -5.73 -4.24
CA THR A 28 -8.19 -6.52 -3.37
C THR A 28 -6.89 -5.80 -3.04
N ALA A 29 -6.30 -5.11 -4.02
CA ALA A 29 -5.05 -4.36 -3.83
C ALA A 29 -5.24 -3.16 -2.91
N VAL A 30 -6.30 -2.36 -3.13
CA VAL A 30 -6.64 -1.22 -2.26
C VAL A 30 -7.02 -1.68 -0.85
N ASN A 31 -7.75 -2.79 -0.74
CA ASN A 31 -8.11 -3.36 0.55
C ASN A 31 -6.85 -3.80 1.34
N ARG A 32 -5.93 -4.53 0.69
CA ARG A 32 -4.63 -4.91 1.27
C ARG A 32 -3.82 -3.68 1.70
N PHE A 33 -3.81 -2.64 0.86
CA PHE A 33 -3.15 -1.38 1.19
C PHE A 33 -3.68 -0.83 2.51
N PHE A 34 -4.98 -0.74 2.76
CA PHE A 34 -5.43 -0.21 4.05
C PHE A 34 -5.26 -1.18 5.23
N ARG A 35 -5.52 -2.48 5.05
CA ARG A 35 -5.56 -3.46 6.16
C ARG A 35 -4.26 -3.62 6.95
N ASN A 36 -3.10 -3.38 6.31
CA ASN A 36 -1.81 -3.47 6.98
C ASN A 36 -1.39 -2.17 7.67
N LYS A 37 -2.15 -1.09 7.49
CA LYS A 37 -1.88 0.25 8.07
C LYS A 37 -2.99 0.74 8.98
N VAL A 38 -4.20 0.21 8.85
CA VAL A 38 -5.38 0.68 9.56
C VAL A 38 -6.19 -0.53 10.02
N GLY A 39 -6.73 -0.46 11.23
CA GLY A 39 -7.54 -1.48 11.87
C GLY A 39 -8.98 -1.46 11.34
N SER A 40 -9.96 -1.27 12.23
CA SER A 40 -11.38 -1.39 11.87
C SER A 40 -11.84 -0.41 10.79
N GLU A 41 -11.16 0.72 10.63
CA GLU A 41 -11.52 1.76 9.66
C GLU A 41 -11.04 1.47 8.23
N SER A 42 -10.34 0.35 7.99
CA SER A 42 -9.80 0.01 6.67
C SER A 42 -10.87 -0.04 5.57
N GLN A 43 -12.06 -0.57 5.83
CA GLN A 43 -13.13 -0.68 4.82
C GLN A 43 -13.71 0.69 4.44
N ASP A 44 -13.83 1.59 5.43
CA ASP A 44 -14.27 2.97 5.20
C ASP A 44 -13.26 3.73 4.32
N LEU A 45 -11.95 3.53 4.53
CA LEU A 45 -10.93 4.14 3.66
C LEU A 45 -10.92 3.58 2.24
N VAL A 46 -11.22 2.29 2.05
CA VAL A 46 -11.42 1.70 0.72
C VAL A 46 -12.59 2.39 0.02
N GLN A 47 -13.73 2.53 0.70
CA GLN A 47 -14.91 3.20 0.15
C GLN A 47 -14.63 4.66 -0.21
N LYS A 48 -14.02 5.42 0.71
CA LYS A 48 -13.61 6.82 0.49
C LYS A 48 -12.64 6.98 -0.67
N THR A 49 -11.76 6.00 -0.88
CA THR A 49 -10.82 5.99 -2.02
C THR A 49 -11.58 5.87 -3.33
N PHE A 50 -12.43 4.84 -3.49
CA PHE A 50 -13.18 4.66 -4.72
C PHE A 50 -14.19 5.78 -4.97
N LEU A 51 -14.84 6.31 -3.93
CA LEU A 51 -15.71 7.48 -4.05
C LEU A 51 -14.94 8.71 -4.57
N ALA A 52 -13.75 8.98 -4.01
CA ALA A 52 -12.91 10.08 -4.47
C ALA A 52 -12.42 9.88 -5.92
N CYS A 53 -12.23 8.64 -6.36
CA CYS A 53 -11.97 8.34 -7.78
C CYS A 53 -13.20 8.68 -8.64
N VAL A 54 -14.42 8.30 -8.23
CA VAL A 54 -15.65 8.67 -8.97
C VAL A 54 -15.81 10.18 -9.08
N GLU A 55 -15.59 10.91 -7.99
CA GLU A 55 -15.69 12.38 -7.96
C GLU A 55 -14.53 13.09 -8.70
N GLY A 56 -13.45 12.36 -9.00
CA GLY A 56 -12.20 12.91 -9.52
C GLY A 56 -11.86 12.49 -10.94
N VAL A 57 -12.55 11.50 -11.52
CA VAL A 57 -12.19 10.89 -12.81
C VAL A 57 -12.18 11.92 -13.95
N ASP A 58 -13.11 12.87 -13.97
CA ASP A 58 -13.19 13.92 -14.99
C ASP A 58 -11.99 14.88 -14.94
N ARG A 59 -11.35 15.01 -13.77
CA ARG A 59 -10.17 15.86 -13.56
C ARG A 59 -8.86 15.11 -13.77
N TYR A 60 -8.91 13.80 -14.03
CA TYR A 60 -7.70 13.03 -14.30
C TYR A 60 -7.08 13.45 -15.63
N ARG A 61 -5.84 13.92 -15.59
CA ARG A 61 -5.14 14.51 -16.74
C ARG A 61 -4.44 13.49 -17.63
N GLY A 62 -4.55 12.19 -17.34
CA GLY A 62 -3.80 11.15 -18.06
C GLY A 62 -2.32 11.08 -17.66
N GLU A 63 -1.93 11.72 -16.56
CA GLU A 63 -0.57 11.70 -16.05
C GLU A 63 -0.34 10.39 -15.27
N GLY A 64 0.28 9.40 -15.93
CA GLY A 64 0.62 8.11 -15.35
C GLY A 64 -0.44 7.02 -15.59
N SER A 65 -0.29 5.89 -14.89
CA SER A 65 -1.20 4.75 -14.97
C SER A 65 -2.41 4.94 -14.03
N PHE A 66 -3.55 4.32 -14.36
CA PHE A 66 -4.70 4.28 -13.44
C PHE A 66 -4.30 3.77 -12.05
N ARG A 67 -3.41 2.76 -12.00
CA ARG A 67 -2.83 2.24 -10.76
C ARG A 67 -2.15 3.34 -9.94
N SER A 68 -1.23 4.10 -10.54
CA SER A 68 -0.56 5.20 -9.83
C SER A 68 -1.54 6.25 -9.31
N TRP A 69 -2.54 6.61 -10.11
CA TRP A 69 -3.56 7.57 -9.70
C TRP A 69 -4.41 7.06 -8.54
N LEU A 70 -4.89 5.81 -8.62
CA LEU A 70 -5.67 5.17 -7.59
C LEU A 70 -4.91 5.11 -6.26
N PHE A 71 -3.65 4.71 -6.28
CA PHE A 71 -2.83 4.65 -5.06
C PHE A 71 -2.46 6.04 -4.54
N ALA A 72 -2.39 7.06 -5.40
CA ALA A 72 -2.21 8.45 -4.95
C ALA A 72 -3.46 8.94 -4.19
N VAL A 73 -4.66 8.59 -4.67
CA VAL A 73 -5.91 8.85 -3.95
C VAL A 73 -5.94 8.08 -2.63
N ALA A 74 -5.60 6.78 -2.65
CA ALA A 74 -5.58 5.94 -1.44
C ALA A 74 -4.61 6.47 -0.38
N TYR A 75 -3.40 6.86 -0.79
CA TYR A 75 -2.40 7.47 0.07
C TYR A 75 -2.89 8.80 0.67
N LYS A 76 -3.55 9.64 -0.13
CA LYS A 76 -4.17 10.88 0.39
C LYS A 76 -5.22 10.59 1.46
N GLN A 77 -6.05 9.55 1.30
CA GLN A 77 -7.02 9.16 2.33
C GLN A 77 -6.34 8.66 3.60
N LEU A 78 -5.27 7.86 3.45
CA LEU A 78 -4.45 7.41 4.58
C LEU A 78 -3.84 8.57 5.37
N CYS A 79 -3.23 9.54 4.68
CA CYS A 79 -2.66 10.73 5.31
C CYS A 79 -3.73 11.60 6.00
N LYS A 80 -4.95 11.66 5.47
CA LYS A 80 -6.07 12.35 6.14
C LYS A 80 -6.48 11.62 7.42
N HIS A 81 -6.62 10.30 7.36
CA HIS A 81 -6.97 9.46 8.51
C HIS A 81 -5.99 9.64 9.67
N TYR A 82 -4.69 9.50 9.42
CA TYR A 82 -3.70 9.65 10.48
C TYR A 82 -3.55 11.09 10.97
N ARG A 83 -3.74 12.11 10.12
CA ARG A 83 -3.78 13.52 10.58
C ARG A 83 -4.97 13.78 11.51
N ALA A 84 -6.13 13.19 11.22
CA ALA A 84 -7.29 13.28 12.11
C ALA A 84 -7.01 12.61 13.46
N LYS A 85 -6.50 11.37 13.45
CA LYS A 85 -6.10 10.66 14.68
C LYS A 85 -5.03 11.41 15.48
N ALA A 86 -4.02 11.98 14.84
CA ALA A 86 -2.99 12.77 15.51
C ALA A 86 -3.54 14.05 16.16
N LYS A 87 -4.57 14.67 15.55
CA LYS A 87 -5.26 15.83 16.12
C LYS A 87 -6.09 15.46 17.35
N GLU A 88 -6.72 14.29 17.33
CA GLU A 88 -7.46 13.74 18.47
C GLU A 88 -6.55 13.37 19.64
N GLN A 89 -5.30 12.99 19.36
CA GLN A 89 -4.33 12.53 20.36
C GLN A 89 -3.28 13.58 20.81
N ALA A 90 -3.32 14.81 20.28
CA ALA A 90 -2.38 15.90 20.55
C ALA A 90 -0.87 15.50 20.47
N HIS A 91 -0.25 15.79 19.32
CA HIS A 91 1.20 15.70 19.00
C HIS A 91 1.74 14.39 18.40
N LEU A 92 1.45 14.12 17.13
CA LEU A 92 2.13 13.04 16.39
C LEU A 92 2.59 13.47 14.99
N ASP A 93 3.84 13.10 14.67
CA ASP A 93 4.47 13.24 13.35
C ASP A 93 4.39 11.89 12.62
N LEU A 94 3.80 11.89 11.42
CA LEU A 94 3.66 10.71 10.56
C LEU A 94 4.98 10.01 10.24
N GLN A 95 6.10 10.74 10.25
CA GLN A 95 7.43 10.16 10.04
C GLN A 95 7.95 9.37 11.25
N ARG A 96 7.25 9.47 12.39
CA ARG A 96 7.59 8.81 13.65
C ARG A 96 6.55 7.77 14.08
N VAL A 97 5.37 7.81 13.49
CA VAL A 97 4.23 6.94 13.84
C VAL A 97 4.24 5.64 13.04
N SER A 98 4.12 4.52 13.74
CA SER A 98 3.91 3.18 13.18
C SER A 98 2.44 2.76 13.21
N ALA A 99 2.03 1.87 12.31
CA ALA A 99 0.67 1.30 12.31
C ALA A 99 0.40 0.39 13.52
N TYR A 100 1.47 -0.14 14.14
CA TYR A 100 1.37 -0.94 15.36
C TYR A 100 0.84 -0.12 16.56
N GLU A 101 1.31 1.12 16.72
CA GLU A 101 0.94 1.99 17.85
C GLU A 101 -0.54 2.38 17.86
N PHE A 102 -1.21 2.40 16.70
CA PHE A 102 -2.56 2.93 16.58
C PHE A 102 -3.68 1.89 16.71
N ASP A 103 -3.43 0.63 16.34
CA ASP A 103 -4.54 -0.30 16.16
C ASP A 103 -4.46 -1.58 16.97
N GLY A 104 -3.36 -1.84 17.71
CA GLY A 104 -3.23 -2.87 18.76
C GLY A 104 -3.63 -4.32 18.42
N THR A 105 -4.19 -4.56 17.23
CA THR A 105 -4.96 -5.75 16.89
C THR A 105 -4.36 -6.29 15.61
N PRO A 106 -3.72 -7.47 15.67
CA PRO A 106 -3.29 -8.17 14.48
C PRO A 106 -4.56 -8.52 13.67
N SER A 107 -4.69 -7.97 12.46
CA SER A 107 -5.57 -8.55 11.45
C SER A 107 -5.05 -9.97 11.16
N ARG A 108 -5.50 -10.97 11.93
CA ARG A 108 -4.99 -12.37 11.95
C ARG A 108 -5.18 -13.17 10.65
N MET A 109 -5.55 -12.52 9.55
CA MET A 109 -5.82 -13.20 8.28
C MET A 109 -5.01 -12.55 7.18
N LEU A 110 -3.84 -13.13 6.83
CA LEU A 110 -3.43 -13.36 5.44
C LEU A 110 -2.09 -14.09 5.29
N ALA A 111 -1.20 -14.10 6.28
CA ALA A 111 0.06 -14.83 6.18
C ALA A 111 -0.15 -16.33 6.39
N ARG A 112 0.15 -17.15 5.38
CA ARG A 112 0.09 -18.62 5.47
C ARG A 112 1.41 -19.18 6.00
N LYS A 113 2.53 -18.52 5.69
CA LYS A 113 3.86 -18.90 6.16
C LYS A 113 4.32 -18.03 7.33
N ARG A 114 5.19 -18.59 8.17
CA ARG A 114 5.75 -17.91 9.34
C ARG A 114 6.57 -16.67 8.95
N GLU A 115 7.35 -16.78 7.87
CA GLU A 115 8.13 -15.68 7.27
C GLU A 115 7.24 -14.49 6.84
N GLU A 116 6.13 -14.76 6.17
CA GLU A 116 5.18 -13.71 5.75
C GLU A 116 4.59 -12.97 6.96
N ARG A 117 4.29 -13.71 8.03
CA ARG A 117 3.77 -13.12 9.27
C ARG A 117 4.83 -12.22 9.92
N LEU A 118 6.07 -12.70 9.97
CA LEU A 118 7.19 -11.95 10.50
C LEU A 118 7.42 -10.64 9.71
N LEU A 119 7.38 -10.72 8.38
CA LEU A 119 7.52 -9.55 7.52
C LEU A 119 6.36 -8.55 7.69
N LEU A 120 5.11 -9.03 7.71
CA LEU A 120 3.95 -8.17 7.96
C LEU A 120 4.03 -7.49 9.33
N GLU A 121 4.52 -8.19 10.35
CA GLU A 121 4.73 -7.62 11.68
C GLU A 121 5.86 -6.56 11.65
N ALA A 122 6.98 -6.85 10.99
CA ALA A 122 8.08 -5.90 10.82
C ALA A 122 7.62 -4.62 10.09
N LEU A 123 6.84 -4.76 9.02
CA LEU A 123 6.26 -3.65 8.26
C LEU A 123 5.35 -2.76 9.11
N ARG A 124 4.56 -3.35 10.02
CA ARG A 124 3.67 -2.57 10.91
C ARG A 124 4.43 -1.77 11.96
N ARG A 125 5.69 -2.12 12.25
CA ARG A 125 6.53 -1.48 13.26
C ARG A 125 7.43 -0.37 12.71
N ILE A 126 7.47 -0.19 11.40
CA ILE A 126 8.15 0.96 10.78
C ILE A 126 7.17 2.11 10.53
N PRO A 127 7.65 3.36 10.36
CA PRO A 127 6.75 4.47 10.08
C PRO A 127 5.98 4.29 8.78
N VAL A 128 4.72 4.71 8.78
CA VAL A 128 3.73 4.42 7.71
C VAL A 128 4.21 4.83 6.32
N ASP A 129 4.89 5.97 6.20
CA ASP A 129 5.44 6.48 4.94
C ASP A 129 6.47 5.52 4.31
N PHE A 130 7.27 4.84 5.14
CA PHE A 130 8.26 3.87 4.68
C PHE A 130 7.58 2.56 4.30
N GLN A 131 6.55 2.14 5.05
CA GLN A 131 5.74 0.97 4.73
C GLN A 131 5.07 1.14 3.37
N VAL A 132 4.43 2.29 3.12
CA VAL A 132 3.79 2.62 1.84
C VAL A 132 4.78 2.56 0.68
N ALA A 133 5.99 3.11 0.85
CA ALA A 133 7.01 3.09 -0.20
C ALA A 133 7.40 1.66 -0.61
N LEU A 134 7.56 0.76 0.37
CA LEU A 134 7.82 -0.66 0.10
C LEU A 134 6.62 -1.33 -0.57
N GLU A 135 5.41 -1.02 -0.11
CA GLU A 135 4.18 -1.59 -0.66
C GLU A 135 3.97 -1.26 -2.13
N LEU A 136 4.09 0.01 -2.50
CA LEU A 136 3.95 0.43 -3.88
C LEU A 136 5.06 -0.16 -4.77
N ARG A 137 6.27 -0.32 -4.24
CA ARG A 137 7.39 -0.90 -5.00
C ARG A 137 7.23 -2.39 -5.23
N TYR A 138 6.95 -3.16 -4.19
CA TYR A 138 7.04 -4.62 -4.24
C TYR A 138 5.70 -5.29 -4.54
N TRP A 139 4.57 -4.75 -4.05
CA TRP A 139 3.24 -5.33 -4.32
C TRP A 139 2.59 -4.74 -5.57
N GLU A 140 2.70 -3.42 -5.73
CA GLU A 140 2.06 -2.73 -6.85
C GLU A 140 2.98 -2.62 -8.07
N GLN A 141 4.25 -3.05 -7.94
CA GLN A 141 5.28 -3.10 -8.98
C GLN A 141 5.50 -1.75 -9.68
N MET A 142 5.24 -0.67 -8.96
CA MET A 142 5.37 0.67 -9.50
C MET A 142 6.85 1.02 -9.68
N THR A 143 7.12 1.80 -10.71
CA THR A 143 8.45 2.36 -10.96
C THR A 143 8.78 3.44 -9.93
N ASP A 144 10.07 3.71 -9.71
CA ASP A 144 10.49 4.78 -8.80
C ASP A 144 9.85 6.14 -9.14
N VAL A 145 9.64 6.41 -10.43
CA VAL A 145 9.01 7.65 -10.92
C VAL A 145 7.53 7.69 -10.56
N GLU A 146 6.80 6.60 -10.81
CA GLU A 146 5.38 6.50 -10.44
C GLU A 146 5.18 6.61 -8.93
N ILE A 147 6.03 5.98 -8.12
CA ILE A 147 5.92 6.03 -6.67
C ILE A 147 6.24 7.42 -6.16
N ALA A 148 7.30 8.07 -6.66
CA ALA A 148 7.63 9.44 -6.30
C ALA A 148 6.46 10.39 -6.58
N ALA A 149 5.84 10.30 -7.76
CA ALA A 149 4.64 11.07 -8.10
C ALA A 149 3.45 10.74 -7.18
N THR A 150 3.22 9.44 -6.90
CA THR A 150 2.12 8.95 -6.06
C THR A 150 2.20 9.48 -4.63
N LEU A 151 3.42 9.55 -4.10
CA LEU A 151 3.71 10.02 -2.74
C LEU A 151 3.94 11.54 -2.66
N ASP A 152 3.88 12.24 -3.79
CA ASP A 152 4.17 13.68 -3.91
C ASP A 152 5.59 14.03 -3.40
N LEU A 153 6.59 13.28 -3.87
CA LEU A 153 7.99 13.42 -3.47
C LEU A 153 8.89 13.68 -4.68
N PRO A 154 9.98 14.46 -4.51
CA PRO A 154 11.08 14.45 -5.47
C PRO A 154 11.66 13.03 -5.63
N LEU A 155 12.04 12.64 -6.84
CA LEU A 155 12.60 11.31 -7.13
C LEU A 155 13.83 10.99 -6.25
N GLY A 156 14.70 11.98 -6.00
CA GLY A 156 15.84 11.83 -5.09
C GLY A 156 15.43 11.52 -3.65
N THR A 157 14.37 12.18 -3.17
CA THR A 157 13.77 11.93 -1.84
C THR A 157 13.14 10.54 -1.76
N PHE A 158 12.49 10.08 -2.84
CA PHE A 158 11.97 8.71 -2.87
C PHE A 158 13.10 7.68 -2.80
N LYS A 159 14.20 7.87 -3.55
CA LYS A 159 15.35 6.94 -3.54
C LYS A 159 15.99 6.81 -2.15
N SER A 160 16.13 7.91 -1.43
CA SER A 160 16.62 7.86 -0.04
C SER A 160 15.60 7.21 0.90
N ARG A 161 14.30 7.49 0.71
CA ARG A 161 13.19 6.90 1.47
C ARG A 161 13.11 5.40 1.32
N ILE A 162 13.12 4.86 0.10
CA ILE A 162 13.02 3.41 -0.12
C ILE A 162 14.25 2.66 0.41
N ARG A 163 15.44 3.26 0.33
CA ARG A 163 16.66 2.71 0.96
C ARG A 163 16.50 2.64 2.48
N ARG A 164 16.03 3.71 3.12
CA ARG A 164 15.80 3.72 4.57
C ARG A 164 14.67 2.77 4.97
N ALA A 165 13.62 2.66 4.17
CA ALA A 165 12.52 1.73 4.40
C ALA A 165 13.00 0.27 4.46
N ARG A 166 13.83 -0.15 3.49
CA ARG A 166 14.45 -1.48 3.51
C ARG A 166 15.26 -1.71 4.77
N GLN A 167 16.11 -0.76 5.14
CA GLN A 167 16.93 -0.87 6.35
C GLN A 167 16.06 -1.02 7.61
N LEU A 168 15.03 -0.20 7.75
CA LEU A 168 14.11 -0.25 8.89
C LEU A 168 13.37 -1.59 8.99
N VAL A 169 12.90 -2.14 7.86
CA VAL A 169 12.28 -3.48 7.86
C VAL A 169 13.30 -4.55 8.22
N THR A 170 14.50 -4.52 7.67
CA THR A 170 15.56 -5.48 8.02
C THR A 170 15.88 -5.41 9.51
N GLU A 171 16.00 -4.21 10.10
CA GLU A 171 16.20 -4.00 11.54
C GLU A 171 15.06 -4.66 12.35
N GLN A 172 13.80 -4.47 11.93
CA GLN A 172 12.63 -5.06 12.62
C GLN A 172 12.55 -6.59 12.46
N VAL A 173 12.79 -7.13 11.26
CA VAL A 173 12.85 -8.59 11.02
C VAL A 173 13.96 -9.21 11.86
N THR A 174 15.13 -8.57 11.95
CA THR A 174 16.25 -9.04 12.78
C THR A 174 15.89 -9.10 14.25
N PHE A 175 15.19 -8.09 14.75
CA PHE A 175 14.73 -8.04 16.14
C PHE A 175 13.65 -9.10 16.45
N LEU A 176 12.81 -9.42 15.47
CA LEU A 176 11.65 -10.29 15.64
C LEU A 176 11.90 -11.76 15.34
N ALA A 177 12.91 -12.09 14.53
CA ALA A 177 13.22 -13.46 14.14
C ALA A 177 13.60 -14.30 15.37
N ALA A 178 13.03 -15.50 15.48
CA ALA A 178 13.35 -16.42 16.58
C ALA A 178 14.59 -17.27 16.31
N SER A 179 15.07 -17.32 15.07
CA SER A 179 16.29 -18.04 14.68
C SER A 179 17.02 -17.38 13.50
N PRO A 180 18.32 -17.64 13.31
CA PRO A 180 19.06 -17.17 12.14
C PRO A 180 18.50 -17.69 10.80
N GLU A 181 17.93 -18.90 10.79
CA GLU A 181 17.29 -19.50 9.61
C GLU A 181 15.99 -18.76 9.25
N GLU A 182 15.17 -18.39 10.25
CA GLU A 182 13.98 -17.57 10.06
C GLU A 182 14.33 -16.14 9.59
N LEU A 183 15.43 -15.58 10.10
CA LEU A 183 15.95 -14.30 9.64
C LEU A 183 16.38 -14.35 8.17
N GLN A 184 17.20 -15.34 7.80
CA GLN A 184 17.75 -15.46 6.45
C GLN A 184 16.64 -15.72 5.43
N SER A 185 15.72 -16.63 5.72
CA SER A 185 14.54 -16.89 4.88
C SER A 185 13.60 -15.70 4.77
N THR A 186 13.41 -14.91 5.85
CA THR A 186 12.54 -13.71 5.82
C THR A 186 13.18 -12.54 5.06
N ILE A 187 14.50 -12.37 5.14
CA ILE A 187 15.21 -11.33 4.37
C ILE A 187 15.27 -11.71 2.89
N SER A 188 15.60 -12.96 2.55
CA SER A 188 15.55 -13.44 1.16
C SER A 188 14.13 -13.37 0.61
N SER A 189 13.12 -13.72 1.42
CA SER A 189 11.74 -13.52 1.02
C SER A 189 11.35 -12.05 0.90
N LEU A 190 11.97 -11.05 1.53
CA LEU A 190 11.65 -9.64 1.19
C LEU A 190 11.84 -9.36 -0.32
N GLU A 191 12.85 -10.00 -0.93
CA GLU A 191 13.15 -9.88 -2.36
C GLU A 191 12.30 -10.87 -3.20
N ASP A 192 12.15 -12.12 -2.76
CA ASP A 192 11.38 -13.17 -3.46
C ASP A 192 9.85 -13.08 -3.29
N TRP A 193 9.37 -12.46 -2.22
CA TRP A 193 7.96 -12.30 -1.88
C TRP A 193 7.26 -11.28 -2.79
N ALA A 194 8.04 -10.34 -3.36
CA ALA A 194 7.60 -9.53 -4.49
C ALA A 194 7.23 -10.40 -5.71
N GLU A 195 7.81 -11.60 -5.84
CA GLU A 195 7.51 -12.54 -6.92
C GLU A 195 6.41 -13.55 -6.55
N GLN A 196 6.37 -14.07 -5.31
CA GLN A 196 5.41 -15.10 -4.88
C GLN A 196 3.95 -14.60 -4.78
N LEU A 197 3.71 -13.30 -4.60
CA LEU A 197 2.35 -12.73 -4.62
C LEU A 197 1.71 -12.68 -6.02
N ARG A 198 2.47 -12.99 -7.08
CA ARG A 198 1.92 -13.22 -8.44
C ARG A 198 0.90 -14.36 -8.45
N ASP A 199 1.12 -15.41 -7.66
CA ASP A 199 0.33 -16.65 -7.72
C ASP A 199 -0.96 -16.60 -6.89
N ILE A 200 -1.02 -15.73 -5.88
CA ILE A 200 -2.23 -15.58 -5.04
C ILE A 200 -3.30 -14.74 -5.76
N THR A 201 -2.90 -13.89 -6.72
CA THR A 201 -3.85 -13.06 -7.49
C THR A 201 -4.50 -13.84 -8.64
N THR A 202 -3.92 -14.96 -9.07
CA THR A 202 -4.46 -15.83 -10.12
C THR A 202 -5.27 -17.02 -9.58
N ALA A 203 -5.21 -17.30 -8.28
CA ALA A 203 -5.83 -18.49 -7.69
C ALA A 203 -7.28 -18.30 -7.18
N ASP A 204 -7.79 -17.07 -7.08
CA ASP A 204 -9.16 -16.75 -6.64
C ASP A 204 -10.00 -16.06 -7.76
N SER A 205 -9.72 -16.37 -9.03
CA SER A 205 -10.57 -16.00 -10.18
C SER A 205 -11.48 -17.14 -10.61
#